data_AF-U7HT39-F1
#
_entry.id   AF-U7HT39-F1
#
_cell.length_a   1.000
_cell.length_b   1.000
_cell.length_c   1.000
_cell.angle_alpha   90.00
_cell.angle_beta   90.00
_cell.angle_gamma   90.00
#
_symmetry.space_group_name_H-M   'P 1'
#
loop_
_entity.id
_entity.type
_entity.pdbx_description
1 polymer ?
#
loop_
_entity_poly.entity_id
_entity_poly.type
_entity_poly.pdbx_seq_one_letter_code
_entity_poly.pdbx_strand_id
1 'polypeptide(L)'
;MDAQTSYQLLGKLLVYLELSGASNDRKTFNGALALLADGVAGNEHSVRFEDLLARIPDYFELGEPTLPPVAPPIRRSSIGYFTDD
;
A
#
# COMPACT_ATOMS: atom_id res chain seq x y z
N MET A 1 -9.59 24.17 -7.27
CA MET A 1 -9.98 22.81 -7.71
C MET A 1 -11.50 22.71 -7.65
N ASP A 2 -12.17 22.13 -8.64
CA ASP A 2 -13.63 21.98 -8.60
C ASP A 2 -14.06 20.75 -7.78
N ALA A 3 -15.32 20.71 -7.36
CA ALA A 3 -15.83 19.63 -6.51
C ALA A 3 -15.73 18.27 -7.21
N GLN A 4 -15.97 18.22 -8.52
CA GLN A 4 -15.92 16.99 -9.31
C GLN A 4 -14.52 16.36 -9.30
N THR A 5 -13.47 17.17 -9.49
CA THR A 5 -12.07 16.73 -9.46
C THR A 5 -11.70 16.20 -8.07
N SER A 6 -12.16 16.87 -7.00
CA SER A 6 -11.96 16.39 -5.63
C SER A 6 -12.58 15.02 -5.40
N TYR A 7 -13.82 14.80 -5.84
CA TYR A 7 -14.47 13.50 -5.71
C TYR A 7 -13.78 12.41 -6.53
N GLN A 8 -13.31 12.72 -7.74
CA GLN A 8 -12.57 11.78 -8.56
C GLN A 8 -11.22 11.39 -7.94
N LEU A 9 -10.48 12.36 -7.39
CA LEU A 9 -9.22 12.09 -6.69
C LEU A 9 -9.44 11.26 -5.42
N LEU A 10 -10.45 11.61 -4.63
CA LEU A 10 -10.81 10.84 -3.44
C LEU A 10 -11.19 9.41 -3.80
N GLY A 11 -11.99 9.21 -4.85
CA GLY A 11 -12.37 7.88 -5.33
C GLY A 11 -11.15 7.06 -5.76
N LYS A 12 -10.22 7.65 -6.53
CA LYS A 12 -8.96 6.98 -6.92
C LYS A 12 -8.12 6.60 -5.71
N LEU A 13 -8.04 7.48 -4.71
CA LEU A 13 -7.27 7.25 -3.49
C LEU A 13 -7.85 6.09 -2.68
N LEU A 14 -9.16 6.04 -2.51
CA LEU A 14 -9.83 4.95 -1.79
C LEU A 14 -9.63 3.60 -2.48
N VAL A 15 -9.79 3.55 -3.81
CA VAL A 15 -9.53 2.34 -4.60
C VAL A 15 -8.06 1.91 -4.46
N TYR A 16 -7.12 2.85 -4.50
CA TYR A 16 -5.70 2.54 -4.32
C TYR A 16 -5.41 1.94 -2.95
N LEU A 17 -5.98 2.52 -1.89
CA LEU A 17 -5.81 2.03 -0.52
C LEU A 17 -6.40 0.63 -0.34
N GLU A 18 -7.59 0.38 -0.90
CA GLU A 18 -8.22 -0.95 -0.89
C GLU A 18 -7.34 -1.99 -1.60
N LEU A 19 -6.82 -1.67 -2.80
CA LEU A 19 -5.89 -2.55 -3.53
C LEU A 19 -4.56 -2.76 -2.79
N SER A 20 -4.15 -1.79 -1.96
CA SER A 20 -2.95 -1.88 -1.12
C SER A 20 -3.19 -2.65 0.19
N GLY A 21 -4.40 -3.16 0.42
CA GLY A 21 -4.76 -3.95 1.59
C GLY A 21 -5.26 -3.15 2.79
N ALA A 22 -5.54 -1.85 2.63
CA ALA A 22 -6.18 -1.08 3.69
C ALA A 22 -7.63 -1.53 3.91
N SER A 23 -8.10 -1.49 5.17
CA SER A 23 -9.49 -1.80 5.51
C SER A 23 -10.44 -0.76 4.93
N ASN A 24 -11.58 -1.21 4.41
CA ASN A 24 -12.68 -0.33 4.01
C ASN A 24 -13.51 0.06 5.26
N ASP A 25 -12.90 0.85 6.14
CA ASP A 25 -13.52 1.34 7.36
C ASP A 25 -13.53 2.88 7.42
N ARG A 26 -14.23 3.40 8.43
CA ARG A 26 -14.35 4.85 8.65
C ARG A 26 -13.00 5.51 8.94
N LYS A 27 -12.04 4.79 9.53
CA LYS A 27 -10.70 5.34 9.83
C LYS A 27 -9.95 5.59 8.53
N THR A 28 -9.96 4.62 7.62
CA THR A 28 -9.33 4.73 6.29
C THR A 28 -9.95 5.86 5.47
N PHE A 29 -11.29 5.95 5.46
CA PHE A 29 -11.99 7.01 4.74
C PHE A 29 -11.65 8.41 5.28
N ASN A 30 -11.66 8.59 6.61
CA ASN A 30 -11.29 9.86 7.24
C ASN A 30 -9.82 10.22 6.97
N GLY A 31 -8.91 9.25 6.99
CA GLY A 31 -7.50 9.45 6.64
C GLY A 31 -7.32 9.92 5.21
N ALA A 32 -8.04 9.30 4.26
CA ALA A 32 -8.01 9.69 2.85
C ALA A 32 -8.54 11.12 2.63
N LEU A 33 -9.60 11.51 3.36
CA LEU A 33 -10.11 12.88 3.36
C LEU A 33 -9.09 13.89 3.91
N ALA A 34 -8.43 13.57 5.03
CA ALA A 34 -7.43 14.44 5.63
C ALA A 34 -6.23 14.63 4.70
N LEU A 35 -5.74 13.56 4.08
CA LEU A 35 -4.66 13.59 3.10
C LEU A 35 -5.00 14.50 1.91
N LEU A 36 -6.21 14.37 1.36
CA LEU A 36 -6.66 15.21 0.25
C LEU A 36 -6.81 16.69 0.67
N ALA A 37 -7.37 16.94 1.85
CA ALA A 37 -7.55 18.30 2.37
C ALA A 37 -6.20 19.02 2.57
N ASP A 38 -5.22 18.32 3.15
CA ASP A 38 -3.88 18.88 3.38
C ASP A 38 -3.08 19.03 2.07
N GLY A 39 -3.33 18.20 1.07
CA GLY A 39 -2.78 18.38 -0.28
C GLY A 39 -3.30 19.66 -0.96
N VAL A 40 -4.59 19.96 -0.78
CA VAL A 40 -5.23 21.16 -1.33
C VAL A 40 -4.81 22.43 -0.59
N ALA A 41 -4.59 22.37 0.73
CA ALA A 41 -4.20 23.52 1.53
C ALA A 41 -2.76 24.00 1.25
N GLY A 42 -1.87 23.09 0.84
CA GLY A 42 -0.44 23.39 0.64
C GLY A 42 -0.04 23.89 -0.75
N ASN A 43 -0.93 23.80 -1.75
CA ASN A 43 -0.59 24.10 -3.15
C ASN A 43 -1.70 24.90 -3.84
N GLU A 44 -1.38 26.11 -4.29
CA GLU A 44 -2.29 26.97 -5.09
C GLU A 44 -2.52 26.41 -6.51
N HIS A 45 -1.72 25.42 -6.91
CA HIS A 45 -1.81 24.73 -8.19
C HIS A 45 -2.33 23.28 -8.04
N SER A 46 -2.97 22.80 -9.11
CA SER A 46 -3.67 21.50 -9.19
C SER A 46 -2.93 20.37 -8.48
N VAL A 47 -3.55 19.80 -7.44
CA VAL A 47 -3.03 18.65 -6.69
C VAL A 47 -2.99 17.44 -7.62
N ARG A 48 -1.81 16.86 -7.81
CA ARG A 48 -1.66 15.64 -8.61
C ARG A 48 -1.84 14.42 -7.72
N PHE A 49 -2.31 13.33 -8.32
CA PHE A 49 -2.56 12.10 -7.58
C PHE A 49 -1.25 11.50 -7.03
N GLU A 50 -0.16 11.62 -7.79
CA GLU A 50 1.16 11.11 -7.42
C GLU A 50 1.71 11.77 -6.16
N ASP A 51 1.42 13.07 -5.97
CA ASP A 51 1.84 13.82 -4.79
C ASP A 51 1.12 13.33 -3.52
N LEU A 52 -0.13 12.88 -3.65
CA LEU A 52 -0.89 12.29 -2.55
C LEU A 52 -0.31 10.92 -2.16
N LEU A 53 0.11 10.11 -3.14
CA LEU A 53 0.68 8.79 -2.87
C LEU A 53 1.95 8.87 -2.03
N ALA A 54 2.80 9.87 -2.28
CA ALA A 54 4.04 10.07 -1.53
C ALA A 54 3.81 10.34 -0.04
N ARG A 55 2.64 10.88 0.31
CA ARG A 55 2.25 11.25 1.68
C ARG A 55 1.40 10.20 2.38
N ILE A 56 1.01 9.11 1.72
CA ILE A 56 0.25 8.02 2.34
C ILE A 56 0.89 7.50 3.65
N PRO A 57 2.23 7.31 3.75
CA PRO A 57 2.85 6.85 4.99
C PRO A 57 2.62 7.77 6.20
N ASP A 58 2.33 9.06 5.98
CA ASP A 58 2.08 10.02 7.05
C ASP A 58 0.67 9.87 7.67
N TYR A 59 -0.27 9.26 6.94
CA TYR A 59 -1.68 9.13 7.34
C TYR A 59 -2.10 7.69 7.63
N PHE A 60 -1.34 6.72 7.13
CA PHE A 60 -1.68 5.30 7.23
C PHE A 60 -0.50 4.52 7.78
N GLU A 61 -0.75 3.78 8.86
CA GLU A 61 0.18 2.77 9.36
C GLU A 61 0.17 1.59 8.38
N LEU A 62 1.12 1.59 7.45
CA LEU A 62 1.35 0.43 6.58
C LEU A 62 1.86 -0.71 7.46
N GLY A 63 1.13 -1.82 7.50
CA GLY A 63 1.56 -3.00 8.24
C GLY A 63 2.95 -3.45 7.78
N GLU A 64 3.84 -3.77 8.72
CA GLU A 64 5.14 -4.33 8.37
C GLU A 64 4.94 -5.61 7.53
N PRO A 65 5.68 -5.77 6.41
CA PRO A 65 5.59 -6.98 5.63
C PRO A 65 6.02 -8.15 6.51
N THR A 66 5.11 -9.11 6.73
CA THR A 66 5.44 -10.33 7.44
C THR A 66 6.43 -11.12 6.59
N LEU A 67 7.64 -11.32 7.12
CA LEU A 67 8.62 -12.18 6.47
C LEU A 67 8.01 -13.59 6.35
N PRO A 68 8.08 -14.21 5.16
CA PRO A 68 7.65 -15.59 5.03
C PRO A 68 8.46 -16.46 6.00
N PRO A 69 7.85 -17.49 6.61
CA PRO A 69 8.56 -18.39 7.49
C PRO A 69 9.74 -19.01 6.75
N VAL A 70 10.91 -19.05 7.40
CA VAL A 70 12.13 -19.64 6.85
C VAL A 70 11.84 -21.10 6.49
N ALA A 71 11.99 -21.45 5.20
CA ALA A 71 11.82 -22.82 4.76
C ALA A 71 12.86 -23.72 5.46
N PRO A 72 12.49 -24.96 5.85
CA PRO A 72 13.47 -25.89 6.40
C PRO A 72 14.60 -26.13 5.39
N PRO A 73 15.85 -26.32 5.85
CA PRO A 73 16.97 -26.58 4.95
C PRO A 73 16.65 -27.75 4.04
N ILE A 74 16.78 -27.54 2.73
CA ILE A 74 16.57 -28.57 1.72
C ILE A 74 17.53 -29.71 2.05
N ARG A 75 17.01 -30.81 2.58
CA ARG A 75 17.77 -32.06 2.68
C ARG A 75 17.98 -32.55 1.26
N ARG A 76 19.09 -32.16 0.63
CA ARG A 76 19.61 -32.86 -0.54
C ARG A 76 19.92 -34.27 -0.10
N SER A 77 18.99 -35.20 -0.32
CA SER A 77 19.28 -36.63 -0.27
C SER A 77 20.40 -36.87 -1.28
N SER A 78 21.59 -37.18 -0.78
CA SER A 78 22.68 -37.70 -1.58
C SER A 78 22.19 -39.02 -2.19
N ILE A 79 21.98 -39.03 -3.50
CA ILE A 79 21.76 -40.26 -4.26
C ILE A 79 23.08 -41.03 -4.19
N GLY A 80 23.18 -41.97 -3.26
CA GLY A 80 24.31 -42.89 -3.18
C GLY A 80 24.15 -43.93 -4.28
N TYR A 81 25.05 -43.93 -5.26
CA TYR A 81 25.24 -45.08 -6.14
C TYR A 81 26.04 -46.12 -5.34
N PHE A 82 25.35 -47.14 -4.83
CA PHE A 82 26.04 -48.35 -4.39
C PHE A 82 26.64 -49.02 -5.63
N THR A 83 27.94 -49.28 -5.60
CA THR A 83 28.60 -50.23 -6.51
C THR A 83 28.78 -51.50 -5.69
N ASP A 84 28.05 -52.55 -6.04
CA ASP A 84 28.29 -53.92 -5.56
C ASP A 84 29.66 -54.35 -6.09
N ASP A 85 30.57 -54.75 -5.20
CA ASP A 85 31.80 -55.49 -5.49
C ASP A 85 32.05 -56.51 -4.35
#